data_AF-A0A4R9JES4-F1
#
_entry.id   AF-A0A4R9JES4-F1
#
_cell.length_a   1.000
_cell.length_b   1.000
_cell.length_c   1.000
_cell.angle_alpha   90.00
_cell.angle_beta   90.00
_cell.angle_gamma   90.00
#
_symmetry.space_group_name_H-M   'P 1'
#
loop_
_entity.id
_entity.type
_entity.pdbx_description
1 polymer ?
#
loop_
_entity_poly.entity_id
_entity_poly.type
_entity_poly.pdbx_seq_one_letter_code
_entity_poly.pdbx_strand_id
1 'polypeptide(L)'
;MQKLGSLPTSPSEAIDLLKSEMDQPVWESRLLDLMKLAADGDKNTWTMIYQIIREADSGRLSWGYHKSLLSGMVYLLSYVGDSKSYRVLLNYVKSLDRAIPIGAMELISDLLPTFAELDIRELFTIASNVDELKSAFGILALCKLNMENRLSDDEKEKLKDFLSTYKNYKYYLTDTIEITLEQLNETDASDMLSELDGIFQ
;
A
#
# COMPACT_ATOMS: atom_id res chain seq x y z
N MET A 1 1.61 16.68 26.20
CA MET A 1 0.72 15.65 25.65
C MET A 1 -0.66 15.86 26.23
N GLN A 2 -1.67 16.11 25.38
CA GLN A 2 -3.06 16.26 25.81
C GLN A 2 -3.55 14.87 26.27
N LYS A 3 -4.16 14.76 27.46
CA LYS A 3 -4.72 13.49 27.92
C LYS A 3 -5.94 13.17 27.06
N LEU A 4 -5.80 12.19 26.18
CA LEU A 4 -6.89 11.68 25.37
C LEU A 4 -7.88 10.89 26.22
N GLY A 5 -9.17 11.11 25.99
CA GLY A 5 -10.21 10.22 26.52
C GLY A 5 -10.11 8.84 25.87
N SER A 6 -10.58 7.80 26.57
CA SER A 6 -10.74 6.46 25.99
C SER A 6 -11.75 6.49 24.85
N LEU A 7 -11.53 5.69 23.81
CA LEU A 7 -12.53 5.51 22.77
C LEU A 7 -13.78 4.80 23.34
N PRO A 8 -14.98 5.10 22.81
CA PRO A 8 -16.17 4.30 23.04
C PRO A 8 -15.93 2.83 22.73
N THR A 9 -16.62 1.93 23.45
CA THR A 9 -16.55 0.49 23.19
C THR A 9 -17.35 0.08 21.95
N SER A 10 -18.37 0.87 21.59
CA SER A 10 -19.12 0.68 20.35
C SER A 10 -18.29 1.12 19.14
N PRO A 11 -18.07 0.24 18.14
CA PRO A 11 -17.27 0.59 16.96
C PRO A 11 -17.83 1.80 16.18
N SER A 12 -19.15 1.93 16.07
CA SER A 12 -19.76 3.05 15.34
C SER A 12 -19.56 4.37 16.07
N GLU A 13 -19.73 4.39 17.39
CA GLU A 13 -19.50 5.59 18.20
C GLU A 13 -18.02 5.98 18.21
N ALA A 14 -17.12 4.99 18.26
CA ALA A 14 -15.69 5.23 18.14
C ALA A 14 -15.35 5.85 16.79
N ILE A 15 -15.90 5.32 15.69
CA ILE A 15 -15.71 5.88 14.34
C ILE A 15 -16.22 7.31 14.25
N ASP A 16 -17.39 7.61 14.81
CA ASP A 16 -17.94 8.97 14.78
C ASP A 16 -17.09 9.96 15.60
N LEU A 17 -16.54 9.51 16.73
CA LEU A 17 -15.55 10.29 17.48
C LEU A 17 -14.29 10.52 16.62
N LEU A 18 -13.73 9.48 15.98
CA LEU A 18 -12.55 9.64 15.13
C LEU A 18 -12.80 10.58 13.95
N LYS A 19 -13.98 10.53 13.31
CA LYS A 19 -14.36 11.50 12.27
C LYS A 19 -14.35 12.94 12.79
N SER A 20 -14.74 13.17 14.04
CA SER A 20 -14.70 14.50 14.65
C SER A 20 -13.29 14.96 15.04
N GLU A 21 -12.38 14.01 15.30
CA GLU A 21 -10.99 14.26 15.70
C GLU A 21 -10.03 14.35 14.49
N MET A 22 -10.36 13.77 13.34
CA MET A 22 -9.41 13.54 12.21
C MET A 22 -8.75 14.79 11.62
N ASP A 23 -9.37 15.96 11.78
CA ASP A 23 -8.86 17.24 11.31
C ASP A 23 -8.41 18.16 12.47
N GLN A 24 -8.33 17.61 13.68
CA GLN A 24 -7.90 18.33 14.88
C GLN A 24 -6.44 18.01 15.22
N PRO A 25 -5.72 18.89 15.94
CA PRO A 25 -4.34 18.64 16.39
C PRO A 25 -4.16 17.37 17.23
N VAL A 26 -5.25 16.88 17.79
CA VAL A 26 -5.25 15.69 18.63
C VAL A 26 -5.15 14.37 17.83
N TRP A 27 -5.42 14.43 16.53
CA TRP A 27 -5.46 13.27 15.64
C TRP A 27 -4.17 12.44 15.66
N GLU A 28 -3.02 13.09 15.59
CA GLU A 28 -1.73 12.40 15.58
C GLU A 28 -1.50 11.60 16.86
N SER A 29 -1.80 12.20 18.01
CA SER A 29 -1.71 11.51 19.31
C SER A 29 -2.71 10.35 19.39
N ARG A 30 -3.91 10.54 18.86
CA ARG A 30 -4.94 9.49 18.80
C ARG A 30 -4.49 8.32 17.95
N LEU A 31 -3.93 8.60 16.78
CA LEU A 31 -3.45 7.58 15.87
C LEU A 31 -2.30 6.77 16.48
N LEU A 32 -1.37 7.42 17.16
CA LEU A 32 -0.28 6.75 17.87
C LEU A 32 -0.77 5.84 19.00
N ASP A 33 -1.80 6.26 19.74
CA ASP A 33 -2.41 5.42 20.78
C ASP A 33 -3.11 4.20 20.17
N LEU A 34 -3.85 4.40 19.07
CA LEU A 34 -4.49 3.32 18.31
C LEU A 34 -3.47 2.32 17.76
N MET A 35 -2.35 2.80 17.23
CA MET A 35 -1.25 1.96 16.74
C MET A 35 -0.71 1.03 17.84
N LYS A 36 -0.48 1.56 19.05
CA LYS A 36 -0.02 0.76 20.20
C LYS A 36 -1.06 -0.27 20.61
N LEU A 37 -2.32 0.14 20.77
CA LEU A 37 -3.41 -0.76 21.13
C LEU A 37 -3.61 -1.88 20.11
N ALA A 38 -3.51 -1.57 18.81
CA ALA A 38 -3.60 -2.55 17.75
C ALA A 38 -2.44 -3.56 17.79
N ALA A 39 -1.21 -3.08 18.01
CA ALA A 39 -0.01 -3.91 18.17
C ALA A 39 -0.11 -4.84 19.40
N ASP A 40 -0.72 -4.36 20.48
CA ASP A 40 -1.02 -5.15 21.69
C ASP A 40 -2.20 -6.13 21.49
N GLY A 41 -2.84 -6.13 20.32
CA GLY A 41 -3.93 -7.04 19.99
C GLY A 41 -5.29 -6.65 20.59
N ASP A 42 -5.50 -5.38 20.96
CA ASP A 42 -6.75 -4.92 21.55
C ASP A 42 -7.96 -5.18 20.64
N LYS A 43 -8.94 -5.93 21.18
CA LYS A 43 -10.08 -6.41 20.40
C LYS A 43 -10.99 -5.29 19.92
N ASN A 44 -11.17 -4.23 20.72
CA ASN A 44 -12.07 -3.13 20.37
C ASN A 44 -11.45 -2.29 19.24
N THR A 45 -10.17 -1.98 19.36
CA THR A 45 -9.37 -1.32 18.31
C THR A 45 -9.44 -2.09 17.01
N TRP A 46 -9.21 -3.40 17.04
CA TRP A 46 -9.29 -4.23 15.84
C TRP A 46 -10.69 -4.30 15.23
N THR A 47 -11.73 -4.41 16.05
CA THR A 47 -13.13 -4.40 15.58
C THR A 47 -13.45 -3.07 14.88
N MET A 48 -13.00 -1.96 15.45
CA MET A 48 -13.13 -0.64 14.86
C MET A 48 -12.37 -0.51 13.54
N ILE A 49 -11.12 -0.96 13.45
CA ILE A 49 -10.33 -0.97 12.21
C ILE A 49 -11.07 -1.74 11.10
N TYR A 50 -11.54 -2.95 11.39
CA TYR A 50 -12.30 -3.74 10.41
C TYR A 50 -13.57 -3.02 9.94
N GLN A 51 -14.27 -2.37 10.86
CA GLN A 51 -15.46 -1.60 10.52
C GLN A 51 -15.12 -0.38 9.65
N ILE A 52 -14.04 0.34 9.92
CA ILE A 52 -13.58 1.46 9.08
C ILE A 52 -13.27 1.00 7.66
N ILE A 53 -12.50 -0.08 7.51
CA ILE A 53 -12.15 -0.62 6.18
C ILE A 53 -13.40 -1.08 5.42
N ARG A 54 -14.35 -1.72 6.11
CA ARG A 54 -15.64 -2.10 5.51
C ARG A 54 -16.48 -0.89 5.10
N GLU A 55 -16.47 0.18 5.90
CA GLU A 55 -17.16 1.41 5.54
C GLU A 55 -16.49 2.12 4.36
N ALA A 56 -15.17 2.05 4.25
CA ALA A 56 -14.41 2.55 3.11
C ALA A 56 -14.77 1.80 1.83
N ASP A 57 -14.77 0.46 1.89
CA ASP A 57 -15.15 -0.43 0.79
C ASP A 57 -16.59 -0.16 0.30
N SER A 58 -17.54 0.02 1.22
CA SER A 58 -18.93 0.36 0.88
C SER A 58 -19.13 1.79 0.35
N GLY A 59 -18.10 2.65 0.46
CA GLY A 59 -18.15 4.07 0.14
C GLY A 59 -18.82 4.97 1.19
N ARG A 60 -19.20 4.44 2.37
CA ARG A 60 -19.68 5.25 3.51
C ARG A 60 -18.56 6.14 4.07
N LEU A 61 -17.33 5.64 4.06
CA LEU A 61 -16.13 6.45 4.29
C LEU A 61 -15.41 6.66 2.97
N SER A 62 -15.59 7.83 2.35
CA SER A 62 -14.89 8.15 1.10
C SER A 62 -13.55 8.83 1.34
N TRP A 63 -12.54 8.48 0.55
CA TRP A 63 -11.22 9.15 0.51
C TRP A 63 -11.28 10.65 0.22
N GLY A 64 -12.31 11.14 -0.48
CA GLY A 64 -12.47 12.57 -0.76
C GLY A 64 -12.82 13.42 0.48
N TYR A 65 -13.47 12.81 1.48
CA TYR A 65 -13.93 13.51 2.69
C TYR A 65 -13.22 13.05 3.97
N HIS A 66 -12.82 11.78 4.04
CA HIS A 66 -12.24 11.17 5.24
C HIS A 66 -10.77 10.80 5.03
N LYS A 67 -10.03 11.62 4.26
CA LYS A 67 -8.64 11.35 3.87
C LYS A 67 -7.75 11.08 5.10
N SER A 68 -7.79 11.97 6.10
CA SER A 68 -6.96 11.88 7.30
C SER A 68 -7.20 10.58 8.07
N LEU A 69 -8.46 10.19 8.24
CA LEU A 69 -8.87 8.93 8.87
C LEU A 69 -8.36 7.72 8.10
N LEU A 70 -8.64 7.64 6.80
CA LEU A 70 -8.30 6.47 5.98
C LEU A 70 -6.79 6.34 5.77
N SER A 71 -6.08 7.44 5.51
CA SER A 71 -4.61 7.45 5.48
C SER A 71 -4.03 6.98 6.82
N GLY A 72 -4.57 7.46 7.94
CA GLY A 72 -4.17 7.01 9.27
C GLY A 72 -4.36 5.51 9.47
N MET A 73 -5.46 4.93 8.97
CA MET A 73 -5.66 3.48 9.05
C MET A 73 -4.65 2.69 8.21
N VAL A 74 -4.28 3.16 7.02
CA VAL A 74 -3.24 2.50 6.21
C VAL A 74 -1.90 2.56 6.94
N TYR A 75 -1.52 3.72 7.50
CA TYR A 75 -0.32 3.84 8.32
C TYR A 75 -0.35 2.95 9.55
N LEU A 76 -1.49 2.85 10.23
CA LEU A 76 -1.66 1.97 11.39
C LEU A 76 -1.42 0.51 11.00
N LEU A 77 -2.02 0.04 9.90
CA LEU A 77 -1.84 -1.33 9.44
C LEU A 77 -0.37 -1.61 9.08
N SER A 78 0.30 -0.69 8.38
CA SER A 78 1.72 -0.81 8.06
C SER A 78 2.61 -0.79 9.32
N TYR A 79 2.28 0.04 10.32
CA TYR A 79 2.98 0.08 11.60
C TYR A 79 2.90 -1.24 12.36
N VAL A 80 1.70 -1.84 12.43
CA VAL A 80 1.52 -3.15 13.08
C VAL A 80 2.24 -4.24 12.30
N GLY A 81 2.16 -4.19 10.96
CA GLY A 81 3.06 -4.94 10.07
C GLY A 81 2.92 -6.45 10.08
N ASP A 82 1.94 -7.01 10.80
CA ASP A 82 1.73 -8.44 10.93
C ASP A 82 0.87 -9.02 9.80
N SER A 83 0.86 -10.35 9.68
CA SER A 83 0.02 -11.09 8.74
C SER A 83 -1.47 -10.72 8.77
N LYS A 84 -2.00 -10.31 9.93
CA LYS A 84 -3.39 -9.87 10.07
C LYS A 84 -3.59 -8.53 9.37
N SER A 85 -2.72 -7.57 9.63
CA SER A 85 -2.71 -6.24 9.03
C SER A 85 -2.54 -6.31 7.52
N TYR A 86 -1.59 -7.13 7.06
CA TYR A 86 -1.36 -7.41 5.64
C TYR A 86 -2.65 -7.89 4.95
N ARG A 87 -3.31 -8.92 5.52
CA ARG A 87 -4.56 -9.45 4.97
C ARG A 87 -5.67 -8.41 4.91
N VAL A 88 -5.78 -7.53 5.90
CA VAL A 88 -6.78 -6.44 5.89
C VAL A 88 -6.55 -5.53 4.69
N LEU A 89 -5.31 -5.04 4.52
CA LEU A 89 -4.97 -4.10 3.46
C LEU A 89 -5.11 -4.73 2.08
N LEU A 90 -4.60 -5.95 1.91
CA LEU A 90 -4.66 -6.68 0.66
C LEU A 90 -6.11 -6.99 0.23
N ASN A 91 -6.95 -7.42 1.18
CA ASN A 91 -8.36 -7.68 0.89
C ASN A 91 -9.08 -6.41 0.47
N TYR A 92 -8.76 -5.28 1.10
CA TYR A 92 -9.28 -3.97 0.69
C TYR A 92 -8.86 -3.63 -0.75
N VAL A 93 -7.58 -3.77 -1.10
CA VAL A 93 -7.11 -3.54 -2.49
C VAL A 93 -7.85 -4.43 -3.50
N LYS A 94 -8.07 -5.70 -3.15
CA LYS A 94 -8.78 -6.65 -4.02
C LYS A 94 -10.28 -6.36 -4.13
N SER A 95 -10.91 -5.81 -3.09
CA SER A 95 -12.34 -5.52 -3.07
C SER A 95 -12.68 -4.16 -3.69
N LEU A 96 -11.71 -3.25 -3.83
CA LEU A 96 -11.90 -1.93 -4.42
C LEU A 96 -12.59 -1.98 -5.79
N ASP A 97 -13.85 -1.57 -5.84
CA ASP A 97 -14.68 -1.48 -7.04
C ASP A 97 -14.92 -0.02 -7.47
N ARG A 98 -14.47 0.93 -6.65
CA ARG A 98 -14.67 2.36 -6.81
C ARG A 98 -13.34 3.07 -7.02
N ALA A 99 -13.37 4.09 -7.87
CA ALA A 99 -12.23 4.97 -8.04
C ALA A 99 -11.90 5.67 -6.71
N ILE A 100 -10.62 5.60 -6.33
CA ILE A 100 -10.06 6.37 -5.21
C ILE A 100 -9.10 7.44 -5.77
N PRO A 101 -8.80 8.51 -5.01
CA PRO A 101 -7.78 9.48 -5.40
C PRO A 101 -6.41 8.83 -5.59
N ILE A 102 -5.63 9.31 -6.57
CA ILE A 102 -4.30 8.78 -6.90
C ILE A 102 -3.37 8.72 -5.67
N GLY A 103 -3.35 9.77 -4.84
CA GLY A 103 -2.52 9.78 -3.62
C GLY A 103 -2.89 8.71 -2.59
N ALA A 104 -4.12 8.20 -2.58
CA ALA A 104 -4.50 7.07 -1.73
C ALA A 104 -3.98 5.75 -2.31
N MET A 105 -3.98 5.62 -3.63
CA MET A 105 -3.43 4.47 -4.35
C MET A 105 -1.91 4.42 -4.17
N GLU A 106 -1.21 5.53 -4.35
CA GLU A 106 0.23 5.67 -4.09
C GLU A 106 0.57 5.28 -2.66
N LEU A 107 -0.11 5.87 -1.66
CA LEU A 107 0.11 5.55 -0.24
C LEU A 107 0.03 4.05 0.06
N ILE A 108 -1.03 3.39 -0.41
CA ILE A 108 -1.22 1.96 -0.16
C ILE A 108 -0.17 1.15 -0.93
N SER A 109 0.14 1.52 -2.17
CA SER A 109 1.14 0.82 -3.00
C SER A 109 2.56 0.97 -2.44
N ASP A 110 2.87 2.09 -1.81
CA ASP A 110 4.14 2.34 -1.13
C ASP A 110 4.27 1.54 0.18
N LEU A 111 3.15 1.35 0.89
CA LEU A 111 3.15 0.66 2.19
C LEU A 111 2.92 -0.86 2.07
N LEU A 112 2.33 -1.35 0.98
CA LEU A 112 2.14 -2.78 0.76
C LEU A 112 3.48 -3.56 0.74
N PRO A 113 4.57 -3.03 0.14
CA PRO A 113 5.91 -3.61 0.25
C PRO A 113 6.47 -3.74 1.66
N THR A 114 5.96 -3.02 2.68
CA THR A 114 6.56 -3.05 4.02
C THR A 114 6.23 -4.32 4.80
N PHE A 115 5.24 -5.11 4.35
CA PHE A 115 4.84 -6.34 5.03
C PHE A 115 5.81 -7.49 4.69
N ALA A 116 6.23 -8.23 5.71
CA ALA A 116 7.15 -9.36 5.54
C ALA A 116 6.50 -10.55 4.82
N GLU A 117 5.17 -10.66 4.92
CA GLU A 117 4.36 -11.72 4.32
C GLU A 117 4.01 -11.47 2.85
N LEU A 118 4.51 -10.38 2.26
CA LEU A 118 4.23 -10.03 0.87
C LEU A 118 4.71 -11.13 -0.09
N ASP A 119 3.77 -11.69 -0.85
CA ASP A 119 4.07 -12.57 -1.98
C ASP A 119 4.18 -11.75 -3.27
N ILE A 120 5.38 -11.68 -3.84
CA ILE A 120 5.64 -10.97 -5.11
C ILE A 120 4.79 -11.56 -6.25
N ARG A 121 4.49 -12.87 -6.24
CA ARG A 121 3.63 -13.51 -7.26
C ARG A 121 2.21 -13.01 -7.18
N GLU A 122 1.74 -12.70 -5.98
CA GLU A 122 0.43 -12.10 -5.78
C GLU A 122 0.39 -10.67 -6.32
N LEU A 123 1.46 -9.90 -6.20
CA LEU A 123 1.56 -8.58 -6.82
C LEU A 123 1.49 -8.64 -8.34
N PHE A 124 2.18 -9.59 -8.98
CA PHE A 124 2.04 -9.82 -10.43
C PHE A 124 0.61 -10.22 -10.81
N THR A 125 -0.08 -10.98 -9.96
CA THR A 125 -1.49 -11.35 -10.17
C THR A 125 -2.40 -10.13 -10.10
N ILE A 126 -2.15 -9.23 -9.14
CA ILE A 126 -2.88 -7.96 -9.00
C ILE A 126 -2.59 -7.04 -10.18
N ALA A 127 -1.33 -6.92 -10.59
CA ALA A 127 -0.91 -6.13 -11.75
C ALA A 127 -1.56 -6.60 -13.06
N SER A 128 -1.77 -7.91 -13.21
CA SER A 128 -2.41 -8.52 -14.37
C SER A 128 -3.95 -8.41 -14.36
N ASN A 129 -4.54 -7.72 -13.39
CA ASN A 129 -5.99 -7.58 -13.30
C ASN A 129 -6.54 -6.74 -14.48
N VAL A 130 -7.71 -7.12 -14.99
CA VAL A 130 -8.40 -6.36 -16.06
C VAL A 130 -8.94 -5.01 -15.56
N ASP A 131 -9.15 -4.88 -14.25
CA ASP A 131 -9.51 -3.63 -13.60
C ASP A 131 -8.27 -2.74 -13.51
N GLU A 132 -8.29 -1.62 -14.23
CA GLU A 132 -7.19 -0.66 -14.31
C GLU A 132 -6.76 -0.11 -12.95
N LEU A 133 -7.66 0.03 -11.96
CA LEU A 133 -7.31 0.50 -10.63
C LEU A 133 -6.47 -0.55 -9.90
N LYS A 134 -6.96 -1.79 -9.90
CA LYS A 134 -6.27 -2.92 -9.24
C LYS A 134 -4.93 -3.18 -9.91
N SER A 135 -4.91 -3.15 -11.23
CA SER A 135 -3.69 -3.28 -12.03
C SER A 135 -2.67 -2.21 -11.65
N ALA A 136 -3.09 -0.94 -11.52
CA ALA A 136 -2.22 0.16 -11.12
C ALA A 136 -1.58 -0.04 -9.73
N PHE A 137 -2.31 -0.59 -8.75
CA PHE A 137 -1.74 -0.96 -7.45
C PHE A 137 -0.59 -1.96 -7.57
N GLY A 138 -0.81 -3.03 -8.34
CA GLY A 138 0.21 -4.07 -8.54
C GLY A 138 1.46 -3.50 -9.20
N ILE A 139 1.28 -2.66 -10.22
CA ILE A 139 2.39 -2.00 -10.91
C ILE A 139 3.19 -1.10 -9.97
N LEU A 140 2.53 -0.19 -9.24
CA LEU A 140 3.22 0.72 -8.33
C LEU A 140 4.00 -0.04 -7.25
N ALA A 141 3.40 -1.07 -6.66
CA ALA A 141 4.07 -1.90 -5.66
C ALA A 141 5.29 -2.66 -6.23
N LEU A 142 5.19 -3.19 -7.45
CA LEU A 142 6.31 -3.88 -8.12
C LEU A 142 7.44 -2.91 -8.49
N CYS A 143 7.12 -1.74 -9.03
CA CYS A 143 8.08 -0.67 -9.31
C CYS A 143 8.81 -0.25 -8.02
N LYS A 144 8.07 -0.12 -6.91
CA LYS A 144 8.66 0.19 -5.60
C LYS A 144 9.65 -0.87 -5.13
N LEU A 145 9.28 -2.16 -5.23
CA LEU A 145 10.16 -3.26 -4.88
C LEU A 145 11.43 -3.29 -5.74
N ASN A 146 11.32 -2.95 -7.03
CA ASN A 146 12.48 -2.82 -7.91
C ASN A 146 13.42 -1.70 -7.42
N MET A 147 12.88 -0.50 -7.16
CA MET A 147 13.66 0.63 -6.65
C MET A 147 14.36 0.31 -5.32
N GLU A 148 13.76 -0.54 -4.48
CA GLU A 148 14.33 -0.99 -3.22
C GLU A 148 15.31 -2.17 -3.37
N ASN A 149 15.56 -2.66 -4.59
CA ASN A 149 16.37 -3.85 -4.89
C ASN A 149 15.88 -5.13 -4.17
N ARG A 150 14.56 -5.30 -4.07
CA ARG A 150 13.92 -6.42 -3.37
C ARG A 150 13.35 -7.49 -4.30
N LEU A 151 13.57 -7.36 -5.59
CA LEU A 151 13.21 -8.36 -6.60
C LEU A 151 14.44 -9.22 -6.92
N SER A 152 14.23 -10.52 -7.05
CA SER A 152 15.21 -11.43 -7.66
C SER A 152 15.37 -11.15 -9.16
N ASP A 153 16.44 -11.63 -9.77
CA ASP A 153 16.70 -11.37 -11.20
C ASP A 153 15.61 -11.97 -12.10
N ASP A 154 15.09 -13.16 -11.76
CA ASP A 154 13.91 -13.76 -12.41
C ASP A 154 12.66 -12.87 -12.31
N GLU A 155 12.49 -12.13 -11.22
CA GLU A 155 11.35 -11.23 -11.02
C GLU A 155 11.55 -9.89 -11.71
N LYS A 156 12.80 -9.40 -11.78
CA LYS A 156 13.18 -8.22 -12.56
C LYS A 156 12.92 -8.43 -14.04
N GLU A 157 13.32 -9.57 -14.59
CA GLU A 157 13.04 -9.91 -16.00
C GLU A 157 11.53 -9.99 -16.28
N LYS A 158 10.77 -10.65 -15.40
CA LYS A 158 9.31 -10.68 -15.51
C LYS A 158 8.70 -9.28 -15.44
N LEU A 159 9.20 -8.43 -14.56
CA LEU A 159 8.72 -7.05 -14.43
C LEU A 159 9.03 -6.26 -15.71
N LYS A 160 10.24 -6.39 -16.25
CA LYS A 160 10.67 -5.76 -17.50
C LYS A 160 9.76 -6.14 -18.67
N ASP A 161 9.52 -7.44 -18.86
CA ASP A 161 8.62 -7.96 -19.89
C ASP A 161 7.19 -7.42 -19.73
N PHE A 162 6.69 -7.42 -18.49
CA PHE A 162 5.34 -6.96 -18.18
C PHE A 162 5.19 -5.46 -18.49
N LEU A 163 6.11 -4.64 -17.98
CA LEU A 163 6.10 -3.19 -18.14
C LEU A 163 6.26 -2.75 -19.60
N SER A 164 7.06 -3.46 -20.39
CA SER A 164 7.30 -3.16 -21.81
C SER A 164 6.04 -3.25 -22.67
N THR A 165 5.03 -3.99 -22.21
CA THR A 165 3.75 -4.18 -22.92
C THR A 165 2.54 -3.59 -22.20
N TYR A 166 2.77 -3.03 -21.00
CA TYR A 166 1.71 -2.53 -20.14
C TYR A 166 1.01 -1.31 -20.73
N LYS A 167 -0.32 -1.30 -20.68
CA LYS A 167 -1.17 -0.21 -21.17
C LYS A 167 -2.24 0.12 -20.16
N ASN A 168 -2.06 1.22 -19.44
CA ASN A 168 -3.06 1.81 -18.56
C ASN A 168 -2.83 3.32 -18.45
N TYR A 169 -3.62 4.09 -19.20
CA TYR A 169 -3.46 5.53 -19.29
C TYR A 169 -4.27 6.30 -18.24
N LYS A 170 -5.15 5.61 -17.50
CA LYS A 170 -6.08 6.24 -16.56
C LYS A 170 -5.42 6.71 -15.27
N TYR A 171 -4.34 6.05 -14.88
CA TYR A 171 -3.63 6.30 -13.62
C TYR A 171 -2.24 6.92 -13.79
N TYR A 172 -1.92 7.43 -14.98
CA TYR A 172 -0.71 8.22 -15.27
C TYR A 172 0.60 7.57 -14.83
N LEU A 173 0.73 6.25 -14.97
CA LEU A 173 1.89 5.48 -14.51
C LEU A 173 3.10 5.56 -15.45
N THR A 174 3.00 6.28 -16.57
CA THR A 174 4.01 6.31 -17.63
C THR A 174 5.40 6.62 -17.08
N ASP A 175 5.56 7.72 -16.35
CA ASP A 175 6.86 8.16 -15.83
C ASP A 175 7.45 7.12 -14.86
N THR A 176 6.64 6.53 -13.98
CA THR A 176 7.08 5.47 -13.06
C THR A 176 7.56 4.24 -13.82
N ILE A 177 6.85 3.85 -14.87
CA ILE A 177 7.18 2.71 -15.71
C ILE A 177 8.48 2.96 -16.48
N GLU A 178 8.62 4.13 -17.09
CA GLU A 178 9.82 4.53 -17.84
C GLU A 178 11.07 4.50 -16.94
N ILE A 179 11.01 5.14 -15.77
CA ILE A 179 12.11 5.14 -14.79
C ILE A 179 12.45 3.70 -14.34
N THR A 180 11.44 2.87 -14.11
CA THR A 180 11.65 1.48 -13.68
C THR A 180 12.33 0.66 -14.79
N LEU A 181 11.91 0.84 -16.04
CA LEU A 181 12.52 0.19 -17.20
C LEU A 181 13.97 0.63 -17.41
N GLU A 182 14.28 1.91 -17.22
CA GLU A 182 15.66 2.43 -17.26
C GLU A 182 16.55 1.71 -16.23
N GLN A 183 16.11 1.62 -14.97
CA GLN A 183 16.85 0.92 -13.90
C GLN A 183 17.08 -0.56 -14.20
N LEU A 184 16.08 -1.25 -14.75
CA LEU A 184 16.17 -2.65 -15.13
C LEU A 184 17.19 -2.85 -16.26
N ASN A 185 17.25 -1.93 -17.23
CA ASN A 185 18.21 -2.01 -18.34
C ASN A 185 19.65 -1.62 -17.95
N GLU A 186 19.84 -0.71 -16.99
CA GLU A 186 21.17 -0.34 -16.48
C GLU A 186 21.84 -1.50 -15.73
N THR A 187 21.05 -2.34 -15.06
CA THR A 187 21.54 -3.55 -14.38
C THR A 187 22.17 -4.52 -15.39
N ASP A 188 21.53 -4.74 -16.54
CA ASP A 188 22.05 -5.61 -17.60
C ASP A 188 23.36 -5.09 -18.20
N ALA A 189 23.51 -3.76 -18.30
CA ALA A 189 24.71 -3.13 -18.87
C ALA A 189 25.93 -3.23 -17.95
N SER A 190 25.72 -3.18 -16.63
CA SER A 190 26.75 -3.40 -15.62
C SER A 190 27.30 -4.83 -15.68
N ASP A 191 26.42 -5.81 -15.81
CA ASP A 191 26.80 -7.23 -15.84
C ASP A 191 27.59 -7.56 -17.12
N MET A 192 27.20 -7.01 -18.28
CA MET A 192 27.96 -7.18 -19.53
C MET A 192 29.39 -6.60 -19.47
N LEU A 193 29.60 -5.49 -18.76
CA LEU A 193 30.94 -4.91 -18.59
C LEU A 193 31.81 -5.78 -17.68
N SER A 194 31.22 -6.40 -16.65
CA SER A 194 31.93 -7.31 -15.76
C SER A 194 32.34 -8.64 -16.42
N GLU A 195 31.51 -9.15 -17.34
CA GLU A 195 31.83 -10.34 -18.14
C GLU A 195 32.96 -10.06 -19.16
N LEU A 196 33.01 -8.85 -19.74
CA LEU A 196 34.10 -8.45 -20.63
C LEU A 196 35.45 -8.38 -19.91
N ASP A 197 35.48 -7.86 -18.68
CA ASP A 197 36.71 -7.81 -17.86
C ASP A 197 37.23 -9.20 -17.47
N GLY A 198 36.34 -10.21 -17.37
CA GLY A 198 36.70 -11.60 -17.15
C GLY A 198 37.27 -12.33 -18.38
N ILE A 199 37.06 -11.81 -19.59
CA ILE A 199 37.58 -12.37 -20.85
C ILE A 199 39.02 -11.86 -21.14
N PHE A 200 39.43 -10.76 -20.52
CA PHE A 200 40.77 -10.17 -20.67
C PHE A 200 41.78 -10.58 -19.58
N GLN A 201 41.48 -11.60 -18.76
CA GLN A 201 42.43 -12.29 -17.86
C GLN A 201 42.81 -13.67 -18.39
#